data_AF-A0AAW9B7B8-F1
#
_entry.id   AF-A0AAW9B7B8-F1
#
_cell.length_a   1.000
_cell.length_b   1.000
_cell.length_c   1.000
_cell.angle_alpha   90.00
_cell.angle_beta   90.00
_cell.angle_gamma   90.00
#
_symmetry.space_group_name_H-M   'P 1'
#
loop_
_entity.id
_entity.type
_entity.pdbx_description
1 polymer ?
#
loop_
_entity_poly.entity_id
_entity_poly.type
_entity_poly.pdbx_seq_one_letter_code
_entity_poly.pdbx_strand_id
1 'polypeptide(L)'
;ILSKFPVFAKVGEVLQGYIIENFVPASGEAVHTALQEFVANTGKMSAVGGGFLFIAALMLISNIDKNLNYIWRVKDKRRLVFSFSMYWMVLTLGPILVGASIAATSYVTSLQILENETLSGAFNLFLRWLPLLLSFFAFLGLYILVPNKKVHLAHGAVGAAVAAILFELSKKGFALYITQFPSYQLIYGALAAIPIL
;
A
#
# COMPACT_ATOMS: atom_id res chain seq x y z
N ILE A 1 -14.10 1.54 1.32
CA ILE A 1 -13.35 2.83 1.19
C ILE A 1 -14.12 3.81 0.31
N LEU A 2 -14.58 3.40 -0.88
CA LEU A 2 -15.34 4.25 -1.81
C LEU A 2 -16.70 4.74 -1.27
N SER A 3 -17.39 3.95 -0.44
CA SER A 3 -18.66 4.34 0.22
C SER A 3 -18.54 5.46 1.27
N LYS A 4 -17.31 5.84 1.67
CA LYS A 4 -17.09 6.95 2.61
C LYS A 4 -17.07 8.32 1.93
N PHE A 5 -17.08 8.36 0.60
CA PHE A 5 -17.19 9.60 -0.16
C PHE A 5 -18.67 9.83 -0.54
N PRO A 6 -19.27 10.97 -0.18
CA PRO A 6 -20.71 11.22 -0.34
C PRO A 6 -21.21 11.15 -1.80
N VAL A 7 -20.32 11.30 -2.77
CA VAL A 7 -20.60 11.14 -4.21
C VAL A 7 -21.03 9.70 -4.56
N PHE A 8 -20.50 8.68 -3.87
CA PHE A 8 -20.82 7.27 -4.17
C PHE A 8 -21.97 6.71 -3.33
N ALA A 9 -22.40 7.44 -2.29
CA ALA A 9 -23.55 7.04 -1.46
C ALA A 9 -24.85 7.06 -2.28
N LYS A 10 -25.05 8.09 -3.11
CA LYS A 10 -26.22 8.24 -4.00
C LYS A 10 -26.29 7.17 -5.10
N VAL A 11 -25.14 6.68 -5.55
CA VAL A 11 -25.07 5.65 -6.61
C VAL A 11 -25.54 4.29 -6.07
N GLY A 12 -25.26 3.99 -4.80
CA GLY A 12 -25.74 2.78 -4.14
C GLY A 12 -27.27 2.71 -4.04
N GLU A 13 -27.91 3.81 -3.62
CA GLU A 13 -29.38 3.89 -3.51
C GLU A 13 -30.08 3.72 -4.86
N VAL A 14 -29.54 4.34 -5.92
CA VAL A 14 -30.10 4.25 -7.27
C VAL A 14 -30.00 2.83 -7.83
N LEU A 15 -28.85 2.17 -7.65
CA LEU A 15 -28.67 0.78 -8.10
C LEU A 15 -29.52 -0.20 -7.28
N GLN A 16 -29.66 0.03 -5.98
CA GLN A 16 -30.51 -0.77 -5.10
C GLN A 16 -31.99 -0.69 -5.50
N GLY A 17 -32.50 0.52 -5.77
CA GLY A 17 -33.87 0.71 -6.26
C GLY A 17 -34.10 -0.01 -7.59
N TYR A 18 -33.17 0.12 -8.53
CA TYR A 18 -33.29 -0.48 -9.86
C TYR A 18 -33.31 -2.01 -9.84
N ILE A 19 -32.51 -2.63 -8.96
CA ILE A 19 -32.45 -4.11 -8.83
C ILE A 19 -33.70 -4.65 -8.13
N ILE A 20 -34.18 -3.99 -7.08
CA ILE A 20 -35.35 -4.46 -6.32
C ILE A 20 -36.64 -4.32 -7.16
N GLU A 21 -36.79 -3.21 -7.86
CA GLU A 21 -37.99 -2.89 -8.66
C GLU A 21 -38.10 -3.79 -9.92
N ASN A 22 -36.97 -4.22 -10.49
CA ASN A 22 -36.98 -5.02 -11.73
C ASN A 22 -36.76 -6.53 -11.55
N PHE A 23 -36.15 -6.99 -10.45
CA PHE A 23 -35.72 -8.40 -10.34
C PHE A 23 -36.30 -9.19 -9.15
N VAL A 24 -36.80 -8.56 -8.07
CA VAL A 24 -37.22 -9.32 -6.87
C VAL A 24 -38.50 -8.76 -6.19
N PRO A 25 -39.68 -8.78 -6.83
CA PRO A 25 -40.90 -8.16 -6.28
C PRO A 25 -41.47 -8.84 -5.01
N ALA A 26 -41.25 -10.16 -4.84
CA ALA A 26 -41.82 -10.93 -3.73
C ALA A 26 -40.88 -11.08 -2.52
N SER A 27 -39.58 -10.84 -2.70
CA SER A 27 -38.54 -10.91 -1.64
C SER A 27 -37.83 -9.58 -1.42
N GLY A 28 -38.32 -8.51 -2.05
CA GLY A 28 -37.69 -7.19 -2.10
C GLY A 28 -37.48 -6.59 -0.71
N GLU A 29 -38.45 -6.71 0.20
CA GLU A 29 -38.30 -6.22 1.59
C GLU A 29 -37.25 -6.98 2.40
N ALA A 30 -37.22 -8.31 2.31
CA ALA A 30 -36.25 -9.13 3.04
C ALA A 30 -34.83 -8.90 2.53
N VAL A 31 -34.65 -8.78 1.21
CA VAL A 31 -33.37 -8.46 0.57
C VAL A 31 -32.96 -7.02 0.87
N HIS A 32 -33.89 -6.07 0.89
CA HIS A 32 -33.63 -4.68 1.26
C HIS A 32 -33.15 -4.56 2.72
N THR A 33 -33.83 -5.26 3.64
CA THR A 33 -33.46 -5.27 5.06
C THR A 33 -32.10 -5.91 5.26
N ALA A 34 -31.85 -7.07 4.62
CA ALA A 34 -30.55 -7.74 4.68
C ALA A 34 -29.41 -6.88 4.08
N LEU A 35 -29.66 -6.17 2.96
CA LEU A 35 -28.68 -5.26 2.36
C LEU A 35 -28.40 -4.05 3.25
N GLN A 36 -29.43 -3.45 3.85
CA GLN A 36 -29.25 -2.34 4.79
C GLN A 36 -28.46 -2.77 6.02
N GLU A 37 -28.78 -3.95 6.58
CA GLU A 37 -28.09 -4.51 7.74
C GLU A 37 -26.64 -4.90 7.41
N PHE A 38 -26.40 -5.48 6.23
CA PHE A 38 -25.07 -5.78 5.70
C PHE A 38 -24.24 -4.50 5.50
N VAL A 39 -24.80 -3.46 4.89
CA VAL A 39 -24.10 -2.17 4.70
C VAL A 39 -23.80 -1.51 6.04
N ALA A 40 -24.75 -1.54 6.99
CA ALA A 40 -24.58 -1.00 8.33
C ALA A 40 -23.50 -1.75 9.14
N ASN A 41 -23.45 -3.08 9.04
CA ASN A 41 -22.48 -3.92 9.76
C ASN A 41 -21.09 -3.92 9.10
N THR A 42 -21.02 -3.89 7.77
CA THR A 42 -19.76 -3.78 7.01
C THR A 42 -18.99 -2.51 7.37
N GLY A 43 -19.70 -1.40 7.58
CA GLY A 43 -19.10 -0.13 8.03
C GLY A 43 -18.41 -0.25 9.40
N LYS A 44 -19.02 -0.96 10.35
CA LYS A 44 -18.49 -1.17 11.70
C LYS A 44 -17.32 -2.16 11.71
N MET A 45 -17.43 -3.29 11.00
CA MET A 45 -16.35 -4.28 10.90
C MET A 45 -15.12 -3.70 10.20
N SER A 46 -15.31 -2.88 9.16
CA SER A 46 -14.22 -2.17 8.49
C SER A 46 -13.57 -1.11 9.40
N ALA A 47 -14.32 -0.49 10.31
CA ALA A 47 -13.77 0.44 11.29
C ALA A 47 -12.91 -0.27 12.35
N VAL A 48 -13.35 -1.43 12.85
CA VAL A 48 -12.57 -2.26 13.79
C VAL A 48 -11.30 -2.79 13.12
N GLY A 49 -11.41 -3.34 11.91
CA GLY A 49 -10.25 -3.80 11.13
C GLY A 49 -9.29 -2.66 10.79
N GLY A 50 -9.81 -1.48 10.44
CA GLY A 50 -8.99 -0.27 10.22
C GLY A 50 -8.26 0.19 11.48
N GLY A 51 -8.92 0.17 12.64
CA GLY A 51 -8.31 0.47 13.93
C GLY A 51 -7.22 -0.54 14.31
N PHE A 52 -7.46 -1.83 14.09
CA PHE A 52 -6.47 -2.87 14.31
C PHE A 52 -5.24 -2.70 13.41
N LEU A 53 -5.44 -2.45 12.10
CA LEU A 53 -4.36 -2.18 11.16
C LEU A 53 -3.57 -0.93 11.54
N PHE A 54 -4.24 0.11 12.03
CA PHE A 54 -3.58 1.32 12.51
C PHE A 54 -2.67 1.02 13.70
N ILE A 55 -3.15 0.26 14.69
CA ILE A 55 -2.34 -0.16 15.84
C ILE A 55 -1.16 -1.03 15.39
N ALA A 56 -1.42 -2.02 14.51
CA ALA A 56 -0.38 -2.89 13.97
C ALA A 56 0.71 -2.08 13.23
N ALA A 57 0.31 -1.09 12.43
CA ALA A 57 1.24 -0.19 11.76
C ALA A 57 2.10 0.61 12.76
N LEU A 58 1.50 1.15 13.83
CA LEU A 58 2.25 1.84 14.90
C LEU A 58 3.23 0.90 15.60
N MET A 59 2.85 -0.36 15.87
CA MET A 59 3.72 -1.37 16.46
C MET A 59 4.91 -1.71 15.53
N LEU A 60 4.65 -1.90 14.24
CA LEU A 60 5.70 -2.15 13.24
C LEU A 60 6.69 -0.99 13.16
N ILE A 61 6.17 0.24 13.08
CA ILE A 61 7.01 1.45 13.05
C ILE A 61 7.84 1.56 14.35
N SER A 62 7.23 1.30 15.52
CA SER A 62 7.96 1.28 16.78
C SER A 62 9.06 0.21 16.80
N ASN A 63 8.82 -0.96 16.20
CA ASN A 63 9.81 -2.02 16.13
C ASN A 63 10.93 -1.67 15.14
N ILE A 64 10.63 -1.01 14.03
CA ILE A 64 11.63 -0.50 13.08
C ILE A 64 12.56 0.49 13.81
N ASP A 65 12.02 1.47 14.53
CA ASP A 65 12.81 2.43 15.31
C ASP A 65 13.70 1.74 16.35
N LYS A 66 13.14 0.82 17.14
CA LYS A 66 13.91 0.06 18.14
C LYS A 66 15.04 -0.75 17.50
N ASN A 67 14.77 -1.44 16.40
CA ASN A 67 15.78 -2.26 15.70
C ASN A 67 16.86 -1.41 15.06
N LEU A 68 16.52 -0.27 14.46
CA LEU A 68 17.51 0.64 13.90
C LEU A 68 18.39 1.25 15.00
N ASN A 69 17.79 1.72 16.09
CA ASN A 69 18.54 2.19 17.25
C ASN A 69 19.44 1.09 17.85
N TYR A 70 18.99 -0.17 17.85
CA TYR A 70 19.78 -1.32 18.26
C TYR A 70 20.98 -1.58 17.34
N ILE A 71 20.77 -1.60 16.01
CA ILE A 71 21.84 -1.76 15.00
C ILE A 71 22.92 -0.68 15.20
N TRP A 72 22.51 0.57 15.43
CA TRP A 72 23.41 1.69 15.64
C TRP A 72 23.92 1.84 17.09
N ARG A 73 23.57 0.89 17.97
CA ARG A 73 23.97 0.81 19.37
C ARG A 73 23.65 2.09 20.17
N VAL A 74 22.48 2.68 19.90
CA VAL A 74 22.00 3.87 20.62
C VAL A 74 21.44 3.45 21.98
N LYS A 75 21.93 4.07 23.06
CA LYS A 75 21.51 3.78 24.44
C LYS A 75 20.45 4.75 24.98
N ASP A 76 20.29 5.90 24.34
CA ASP A 76 19.43 6.98 24.82
C ASP A 76 17.98 6.87 24.32
N LYS A 77 17.02 6.99 25.25
CA LYS A 77 15.59 7.06 24.93
C LYS A 77 15.23 8.45 24.39
N ARG A 78 14.68 8.50 23.18
CA ARG A 78 14.19 9.74 22.54
C ARG A 78 12.91 10.25 23.24
N ARG A 79 12.67 11.57 23.22
CA ARG A 79 11.37 12.16 23.60
C ARG A 79 10.28 11.71 22.62
N LEU A 80 9.18 11.14 23.13
CA LEU A 80 8.07 10.57 22.35
C LEU A 80 7.49 11.53 21.29
N VAL A 81 7.51 12.84 21.55
CA VAL A 81 6.95 13.88 20.67
C VAL A 81 7.72 14.00 19.34
N PHE A 82 9.06 13.86 19.36
CA PHE A 82 9.86 13.90 18.12
C PHE A 82 9.74 12.59 17.33
N SER A 83 9.56 11.45 18.01
CA SER A 83 9.26 10.18 17.36
C SER A 83 7.90 10.22 16.66
N PHE A 84 6.88 10.86 17.25
CA PHE A 84 5.55 10.96 16.63
C PHE A 84 5.57 11.67 15.27
N SER A 85 6.18 12.86 15.17
CA SER A 85 6.25 13.60 13.90
C SER A 85 6.99 12.82 12.81
N MET A 86 8.05 12.10 13.21
CA MET A 86 8.79 11.24 12.32
C MET A 86 7.97 10.03 11.85
N TYR A 87 7.23 9.39 12.76
CA TYR A 87 6.32 8.30 12.44
C TYR A 87 5.18 8.74 11.54
N TRP A 88 4.67 9.95 11.74
CA TRP A 88 3.65 10.55 10.89
C TRP A 88 4.16 10.78 9.46
N MET A 89 5.40 11.23 9.32
CA MET A 89 6.06 11.35 8.02
C MET A 89 6.23 9.99 7.35
N VAL A 90 6.71 8.97 8.07
CA VAL A 90 6.87 7.61 7.49
C VAL A 90 5.53 7.00 7.10
N LEU A 91 4.49 7.19 7.90
CA LEU A 91 3.14 6.69 7.64
C LEU A 91 2.51 7.30 6.37
N THR A 92 2.87 8.55 6.05
CA THR A 92 2.33 9.29 4.90
C THR A 92 3.23 9.20 3.68
N LEU A 93 4.52 9.57 3.80
CA LEU A 93 5.49 9.50 2.71
C LEU A 93 5.80 8.05 2.31
N GLY A 94 5.85 7.10 3.25
CA GLY A 94 6.20 5.71 2.96
C GLY A 94 5.30 5.08 1.89
N PRO A 95 3.97 5.06 2.08
CA PRO A 95 3.04 4.56 1.07
C PRO A 95 3.09 5.34 -0.25
N ILE A 96 3.27 6.67 -0.21
CA ILE A 96 3.40 7.49 -1.42
C ILE A 96 4.65 7.10 -2.22
N LEU A 97 5.80 6.95 -1.56
CA LEU A 97 7.05 6.56 -2.19
C LEU A 97 7.00 5.15 -2.76
N VAL A 98 6.43 4.19 -2.01
CA VAL A 98 6.25 2.82 -2.49
C VAL A 98 5.27 2.76 -3.66
N GLY A 99 4.14 3.45 -3.55
CA GLY A 99 3.15 3.56 -4.62
C GLY A 99 3.73 4.19 -5.87
N ALA A 100 4.49 5.27 -5.73
CA ALA A 100 5.21 5.91 -6.83
C ALA A 100 6.28 4.98 -7.44
N SER A 101 7.03 4.25 -6.62
CA SER A 101 8.04 3.28 -7.09
C SER A 101 7.40 2.14 -7.88
N ILE A 102 6.27 1.61 -7.41
CA ILE A 102 5.49 0.58 -8.12
C ILE A 102 4.93 1.16 -9.42
N ALA A 103 4.25 2.31 -9.37
CA ALA A 103 3.68 2.96 -10.55
C ALA A 103 4.75 3.29 -11.61
N ALA A 104 5.92 3.78 -11.18
CA ALA A 104 7.05 4.02 -12.07
C ALA A 104 7.59 2.72 -12.68
N THR A 105 7.72 1.65 -11.88
CA THR A 105 8.13 0.33 -12.37
C THR A 105 7.13 -0.18 -13.41
N SER A 106 5.83 -0.12 -13.12
CA SER A 106 4.76 -0.53 -14.02
C SER A 106 4.73 0.29 -15.30
N TYR A 107 4.90 1.62 -15.23
CA TYR A 107 4.93 2.50 -16.38
C TYR A 107 6.12 2.18 -17.30
N VAL A 108 7.32 2.03 -16.74
CA VAL A 108 8.52 1.66 -17.51
C VAL A 108 8.35 0.29 -18.16
N THR A 109 7.83 -0.70 -17.44
CA THR A 109 7.54 -2.02 -18.02
C THR A 109 6.50 -1.93 -19.14
N SER A 110 5.48 -1.08 -19.02
CA SER A 110 4.48 -0.88 -20.08
C SER A 110 5.06 -0.23 -21.34
N LEU A 111 6.01 0.71 -21.19
CA LEU A 111 6.71 1.32 -22.33
C LEU A 111 7.60 0.32 -23.07
N GLN A 112 8.18 -0.66 -22.38
CA GLN A 112 8.94 -1.73 -23.04
C GLN A 112 8.06 -2.69 -23.85
N ILE A 113 6.77 -2.78 -23.53
CA ILE A 113 5.78 -3.57 -24.28
C ILE A 113 5.27 -2.77 -25.50
N LEU A 114 5.32 -1.43 -25.44
CA LEU A 114 4.92 -0.51 -26.51
C LEU A 114 6.17 0.08 -27.18
N GLU A 115 6.91 -0.74 -27.91
CA GLU A 115 8.04 -0.29 -28.74
C GLU A 115 7.57 0.78 -29.74
N ASN A 116 8.00 2.03 -29.56
CA ASN A 116 7.98 3.08 -30.58
C ASN A 116 9.13 4.08 -30.34
N GLU A 117 9.87 4.35 -31.40
CA GLU A 117 11.31 4.66 -31.47
C GLU A 117 11.77 6.10 -31.14
N THR A 118 11.01 6.95 -30.43
CA THR A 118 11.29 8.41 -30.50
C THR A 118 11.73 9.11 -29.23
N LEU A 119 11.75 8.44 -28.07
CA LEU A 119 12.25 9.04 -26.83
C LEU A 119 13.68 8.61 -26.53
N SER A 120 14.63 9.50 -26.88
CA SER A 120 16.05 9.52 -26.53
C SER A 120 16.48 8.43 -25.54
N GLY A 121 17.36 7.52 -25.97
CA GLY A 121 17.82 6.37 -25.16
C GLY A 121 18.33 6.75 -23.76
N ALA A 122 18.80 7.99 -23.56
CA ALA A 122 19.18 8.52 -22.25
C ALA A 122 17.99 8.72 -21.30
N PHE A 123 16.84 9.20 -21.79
CA PHE A 123 15.63 9.38 -20.99
C PHE A 123 15.02 8.03 -20.59
N ASN A 124 14.99 7.07 -21.51
CA ASN A 124 14.54 5.71 -21.21
C ASN A 124 15.48 5.02 -20.19
N LEU A 125 16.79 5.22 -20.32
CA LEU A 125 17.75 4.73 -19.33
C LEU A 125 17.45 5.34 -17.95
N PHE A 126 17.29 6.66 -17.85
CA PHE A 126 16.95 7.33 -16.58
C PHE A 126 15.67 6.79 -15.95
N LEU A 127 14.60 6.63 -16.74
CA LEU A 127 13.33 6.07 -16.27
C LEU A 127 13.49 4.64 -15.73
N ARG A 128 14.34 3.81 -16.35
CA ARG A 128 14.62 2.45 -15.88
C ARG A 128 15.34 2.41 -14.53
N TRP A 129 16.20 3.39 -14.23
CA TRP A 129 16.88 3.52 -12.94
C TRP A 129 16.05 4.25 -11.88
N LEU A 130 15.01 4.98 -12.28
CA LEU A 130 14.20 5.81 -11.38
C LEU A 130 13.59 5.04 -10.20
N PRO A 131 12.99 3.83 -10.37
CA PRO A 131 12.46 3.07 -9.24
C PRO A 131 13.55 2.67 -8.24
N LEU A 132 14.72 2.25 -8.72
CA LEU A 132 15.86 1.90 -7.88
C LEU A 132 16.35 3.12 -7.10
N LEU A 133 16.44 4.29 -7.74
CA LEU A 133 16.83 5.55 -7.10
C LEU A 133 15.83 5.96 -6.02
N LEU A 134 14.51 5.88 -6.31
CA LEU A 134 13.46 6.17 -5.33
C LEU A 134 13.56 5.24 -4.11
N SER A 135 13.71 3.94 -4.35
CA SER A 135 13.90 2.93 -3.30
C SER A 135 15.17 3.21 -2.48
N PHE A 136 16.28 3.55 -3.15
CA PHE A 136 17.54 3.92 -2.52
C PHE A 136 17.40 5.14 -1.61
N PHE A 137 16.84 6.25 -2.10
CA PHE A 137 16.64 7.45 -1.29
C PHE A 137 15.66 7.23 -0.13
N ALA A 138 14.64 6.39 -0.32
CA ALA A 138 13.73 6.01 0.75
C ALA A 138 14.44 5.25 1.89
N PHE A 139 15.23 4.21 1.56
CA PHE A 139 16.00 3.47 2.56
C PHE A 139 17.14 4.31 3.17
N LEU A 140 17.78 5.16 2.39
CA LEU A 140 18.80 6.09 2.87
C LEU A 140 18.23 7.05 3.91
N GLY A 141 17.09 7.67 3.62
CA GLY A 141 16.36 8.51 4.56
C GLY A 141 15.99 7.74 5.83
N LEU A 142 15.49 6.52 5.69
CA LEU A 142 15.14 5.66 6.82
C LEU A 142 16.37 5.34 7.70
N TYR A 143 17.52 5.01 7.12
CA TYR A 143 18.73 4.64 7.87
C TYR A 143 19.49 5.82 8.49
N ILE A 144 19.28 7.05 8.00
CA ILE A 144 19.95 8.24 8.54
C ILE A 144 19.04 9.05 9.47
N LEU A 145 17.77 9.20 9.11
CA LEU A 145 16.85 10.07 9.85
C LEU A 145 16.24 9.37 11.07
N VAL A 146 16.02 8.05 11.01
CA VAL A 146 15.28 7.33 12.07
C VAL A 146 16.14 7.10 13.32
N PRO A 147 17.40 6.63 13.20
CA PRO A 147 18.23 6.41 14.37
C PRO A 147 18.43 7.70 15.17
N ASN A 148 18.39 7.59 16.50
CA ASN A 148 18.64 8.70 17.41
C ASN A 148 20.15 8.94 17.62
N LYS A 149 20.92 8.91 16.53
CA LYS A 149 22.36 9.16 16.49
C LYS A 149 22.74 9.69 15.12
N LYS A 150 23.76 10.55 15.06
CA LYS A 150 24.34 10.99 13.79
C LYS A 150 25.01 9.80 13.10
N VAL A 151 24.38 9.30 12.04
CA VAL A 151 24.93 8.24 11.17
C VAL A 151 25.70 8.89 10.03
N HIS A 152 26.92 8.44 9.78
CA HIS A 152 27.69 8.90 8.62
C HIS A 152 27.01 8.43 7.32
N LEU A 153 26.85 9.35 6.36
CA LEU A 153 26.17 9.10 5.10
C LEU A 153 26.73 7.89 4.35
N ALA A 154 28.04 7.65 4.41
CA ALA A 154 28.68 6.52 3.74
C ALA A 154 28.15 5.16 4.21
N HIS A 155 27.99 4.95 5.53
CA HIS A 155 27.49 3.69 6.06
C HIS A 155 26.00 3.50 5.78
N GLY A 156 25.23 4.60 5.87
CA GLY A 156 23.81 4.60 5.49
C GLY A 156 23.60 4.28 4.02
N ALA A 157 24.45 4.83 3.13
CA ALA A 157 24.40 4.62 1.69
C ALA A 157 24.70 3.17 1.29
N VAL A 158 25.70 2.53 1.89
CA VAL A 158 25.99 1.11 1.62
C VAL A 158 24.81 0.24 2.02
N GLY A 159 24.24 0.46 3.22
CA GLY A 159 23.05 -0.27 3.66
C GLY A 159 21.85 -0.03 2.74
N ALA A 160 21.60 1.22 2.36
CA ALA A 160 20.49 1.60 1.49
C ALA A 160 20.62 1.04 0.08
N ALA A 161 21.84 0.94 -0.47
CA ALA A 161 22.10 0.32 -1.76
C ALA A 161 21.73 -1.17 -1.75
N VAL A 162 22.18 -1.91 -0.73
CA VAL A 162 21.85 -3.33 -0.57
C VAL A 162 20.34 -3.53 -0.40
N ALA A 163 19.70 -2.73 0.47
CA ALA A 163 18.27 -2.80 0.70
C ALA A 163 17.45 -2.48 -0.57
N ALA A 164 17.84 -1.45 -1.33
CA ALA A 164 17.17 -1.07 -2.57
C ALA A 164 17.26 -2.16 -3.63
N ILE A 165 18.44 -2.78 -3.80
CA ILE A 165 18.63 -3.89 -4.75
C ILE A 165 17.74 -5.08 -4.36
N LEU A 166 17.76 -5.48 -3.08
CA LEU A 166 16.91 -6.56 -2.58
C LEU A 166 15.42 -6.24 -2.77
N PHE A 167 15.01 -5.00 -2.49
CA PHE A 167 13.62 -4.57 -2.64
C PHE A 167 13.16 -4.59 -4.10
N GLU A 168 13.99 -4.14 -5.05
CA GLU A 168 13.68 -4.24 -6.48
C GLU A 168 13.60 -5.69 -6.95
N LEU A 169 14.47 -6.58 -6.45
CA LEU A 169 14.38 -8.01 -6.71
C LEU A 169 13.09 -8.62 -6.15
N SER A 170 12.71 -8.25 -4.92
CA SER A 170 11.45 -8.69 -4.31
C SER A 170 10.23 -8.22 -5.10
N LYS A 171 10.19 -6.97 -5.57
CA LYS A 171 9.10 -6.47 -6.43
C LYS A 171 8.97 -7.28 -7.72
N LYS A 172 10.09 -7.56 -8.38
CA LYS A 172 10.11 -8.38 -9.60
C LYS A 172 9.68 -9.82 -9.33
N GLY A 173 10.15 -10.41 -8.23
CA GLY A 173 9.72 -11.74 -7.80
C GLY A 173 8.22 -11.81 -7.49
N PHE A 174 7.68 -10.79 -6.83
CA PHE A 174 6.25 -10.66 -6.57
C PHE A 174 5.44 -10.51 -7.87
N ALA A 175 5.89 -9.66 -8.79
CA ALA A 175 5.26 -9.52 -10.11
C ALA A 175 5.22 -10.87 -10.85
N LEU A 176 6.35 -11.60 -10.88
CA LEU A 176 6.43 -12.93 -11.50
C LEU A 176 5.44 -13.90 -10.85
N TYR A 177 5.39 -13.95 -9.52
CA TYR A 177 4.46 -14.81 -8.77
C TYR A 177 2.99 -14.56 -9.14
N ILE A 178 2.54 -13.30 -9.18
CA ILE A 178 1.15 -12.97 -9.51
C ILE A 178 0.83 -13.30 -10.98
N THR A 179 1.77 -13.05 -11.89
CA THR A 179 1.56 -13.32 -13.33
C THR A 179 1.53 -14.81 -13.66
N GLN A 180 2.30 -15.63 -12.94
CA GLN A 180 2.46 -17.06 -13.24
C GLN A 180 1.50 -17.95 -12.44
N PHE A 181 0.97 -17.45 -11.32
CA PHE A 181 0.00 -18.17 -10.48
C PHE A 181 -1.25 -17.31 -10.21
N PRO A 182 -2.17 -17.16 -11.19
CA PRO A 182 -3.45 -16.45 -11.01
C PRO A 182 -4.47 -17.20 -10.14
N SER A 183 -4.02 -18.06 -9.21
CA SER A 183 -4.91 -18.89 -8.37
C SER A 183 -5.82 -18.08 -7.44
N TYR A 184 -5.45 -16.85 -7.09
CA TYR A 184 -6.29 -15.99 -6.22
C TYR A 184 -7.56 -15.47 -6.92
N GLN A 185 -7.52 -15.21 -8.23
CA GLN A 185 -8.72 -14.82 -8.99
C GLN A 185 -9.66 -16.01 -9.19
N LEU A 186 -9.13 -17.22 -9.38
CA LEU A 186 -9.94 -18.43 -9.60
C LEU A 186 -10.63 -18.94 -8.34
N ILE A 187 -9.97 -18.83 -7.17
CA ILE A 187 -10.52 -19.36 -5.90
C ILE A 187 -11.42 -18.33 -5.20
N TYR A 188 -11.01 -17.05 -5.14
CA TYR A 188 -11.77 -16.01 -4.44
C TYR A 188 -12.73 -15.21 -5.34
N GLY A 189 -12.58 -15.26 -6.67
CA GLY A 189 -13.51 -14.61 -7.59
C GLY A 189 -14.91 -15.23 -7.55
N ALA A 190 -15.01 -16.56 -7.40
CA ALA A 190 -16.28 -17.26 -7.21
C ALA A 190 -16.83 -17.10 -5.78
N LEU A 191 -15.96 -17.08 -4.77
CA LEU A 191 -16.36 -16.92 -3.37
C LEU A 191 -16.77 -15.48 -2.99
N ALA A 192 -16.28 -14.46 -3.69
CA ALA A 192 -16.73 -13.07 -3.51
C ALA A 192 -18.18 -12.83 -3.97
N ALA A 193 -18.73 -13.72 -4.81
CA ALA A 193 -20.13 -13.69 -5.23
C ALA A 193 -21.07 -14.36 -4.22
N ILE A 194 -20.53 -15.12 -3.24
CA ILE A 194 -21.31 -15.75 -2.19
C ILE A 194 -21.31 -14.79 -1.00
N PRO A 195 -22.46 -14.18 -0.65
CA PRO A 195 -22.58 -13.43 0.59
C PRO A 195 -22.51 -14.46 1.72
N ILE A 196 -21.37 -14.55 2.40
CA ILE A 196 -21.25 -15.34 3.63
C ILE A 196 -21.65 -14.40 4.77
N LEU A 197 -22.95 -14.48 5.11
CA LEU A 197 -23.69 -13.97 6.28
C LEU A 197 -23.26 -12.62 6.88
#